data_AF-A0A5M4B678-F1
#
_entry.id   AF-A0A5M4B678-F1
#
_cell.length_a   1.000
_cell.length_b   1.000
_cell.length_c   1.000
_cell.angle_alpha   90.00
_cell.angle_beta   90.00
_cell.angle_gamma   90.00
#
_symmetry.space_group_name_H-M   'P 1'
#
loop_
_entity.id
_entity.type
_entity.pdbx_description
1 polymer ?
#
loop_
_entity_poly.entity_id
_entity_poly.type
_entity_poly.pdbx_seq_one_letter_code
_entity_poly.pdbx_strand_id
1 'polypeptide(L)'
;MSKDIKILKISKSEILEFVANFKNDENLKSFHLILDLLSIKDLENKDLKPFVEISKFHNKTNKKSIVIVNDEITYGDIPNEVNVTPTLQEAYDIIEMEEIQRDLGV
;
A
#
# COMPACT_ATOMS: atom_id res chain seq x y z
N MET A 1 -4.18 18.70 3.11
CA MET A 1 -4.61 17.28 3.19
C MET A 1 -4.94 16.82 1.79
N SER A 2 -4.04 16.04 1.21
CA SER A 2 -4.14 15.49 -0.15
C SER A 2 -5.51 14.82 -0.33
N LYS A 3 -6.31 15.29 -1.28
CA LYS A 3 -7.70 14.83 -1.50
C LYS A 3 -7.77 13.43 -2.15
N ASP A 4 -6.62 12.81 -2.36
CA ASP A 4 -6.44 11.66 -3.22
C ASP A 4 -5.97 10.42 -2.44
N ILE A 5 -6.34 10.29 -1.16
CA ILE A 5 -6.03 9.10 -0.35
C ILE A 5 -7.30 8.32 -0.07
N LYS A 6 -7.26 7.00 -0.27
CA LYS A 6 -8.31 6.07 0.14
C LYS A 6 -7.75 5.02 1.09
N ILE A 7 -8.44 4.86 2.22
CA ILE A 7 -8.16 3.77 3.16
C ILE A 7 -9.11 2.62 2.83
N LEU A 8 -8.54 1.43 2.65
CA LEU A 8 -9.27 0.20 2.41
C LEU A 8 -8.90 -0.79 3.49
N LYS A 9 -9.92 -1.40 4.08
CA LYS A 9 -9.74 -2.48 5.05
C LYS A 9 -10.08 -3.80 4.37
N ILE A 10 -9.15 -4.73 4.39
CA ILE A 10 -9.31 -6.07 3.79
C ILE A 10 -8.85 -7.15 4.75
N SER A 11 -9.43 -8.33 4.64
CA SER A 11 -9.07 -9.50 5.44
C SER A 11 -7.98 -10.32 4.77
N LYS A 12 -7.32 -11.22 5.51
CA LYS A 12 -6.24 -12.08 4.97
C LYS A 12 -6.68 -12.91 3.77
N SER A 13 -7.91 -13.44 3.79
CA SER A 13 -8.50 -14.21 2.69
C SER A 13 -8.78 -13.38 1.43
N GLU A 14 -8.93 -12.06 1.57
CA GLU A 14 -9.28 -11.16 0.48
C GLU A 14 -8.05 -10.60 -0.24
N ILE A 15 -6.83 -10.81 0.29
CA ILE A 15 -5.58 -10.27 -0.29
C ILE A 15 -5.43 -10.65 -1.76
N LEU A 16 -5.61 -11.93 -2.10
CA LEU A 16 -5.44 -12.42 -3.46
C LEU A 16 -6.53 -11.88 -4.40
N GLU A 17 -7.77 -11.83 -3.92
CA GLU A 17 -8.90 -11.31 -4.69
C GLU A 17 -8.74 -9.80 -4.95
N PHE A 18 -8.34 -9.04 -3.92
CA PHE A 18 -8.06 -7.61 -4.02
C PHE A 18 -6.98 -7.34 -5.07
N VAL A 19 -5.85 -8.06 -5.00
CA VAL A 19 -4.74 -7.91 -5.95
C VAL A 19 -5.16 -8.24 -7.38
N ALA A 20 -5.96 -9.29 -7.56
CA ALA A 20 -6.48 -9.67 -8.88
C ALA A 20 -7.44 -8.61 -9.45
N ASN A 21 -8.31 -8.05 -8.61
CA ASN A 21 -9.30 -7.06 -9.00
C ASN A 21 -8.70 -5.65 -9.17
N PHE A 22 -7.61 -5.34 -8.48
CA PHE A 22 -6.96 -4.02 -8.50
C PHE A 22 -6.64 -3.52 -9.92
N LYS A 23 -6.18 -4.41 -10.80
CA LYS A 23 -5.86 -4.04 -12.20
C LYS A 23 -7.09 -3.60 -12.99
N ASN A 24 -8.28 -4.06 -12.62
CA ASN A 24 -9.54 -3.75 -13.29
C ASN A 24 -10.27 -2.55 -12.65
N ASP A 25 -9.92 -2.18 -11.42
CA ASP A 25 -10.58 -1.11 -10.69
C ASP A 25 -9.99 0.27 -11.06
N GLU A 26 -10.60 0.93 -12.05
CA GLU A 26 -10.16 2.27 -12.48
C GLU A 26 -10.34 3.35 -11.42
N ASN A 27 -11.25 3.13 -10.46
CA ASN A 27 -11.50 4.10 -9.42
C ASN A 27 -10.32 4.18 -8.46
N LEU A 28 -9.74 3.03 -8.08
CA LEU A 28 -8.61 2.95 -7.16
C LEU A 28 -7.31 3.49 -7.77
N LYS A 29 -7.17 3.44 -9.09
CA LYS A 29 -5.98 3.91 -9.82
C LYS A 29 -5.67 5.40 -9.61
N SER A 30 -6.68 6.22 -9.34
CA SER A 30 -6.51 7.67 -9.18
C SER A 30 -6.12 8.09 -7.76
N PHE A 31 -6.10 7.17 -6.79
CA PHE A 31 -5.85 7.49 -5.38
C PHE A 31 -4.58 6.79 -4.86
N HIS A 32 -3.89 7.43 -3.91
CA HIS A 32 -3.01 6.71 -3.00
C HIS A 32 -3.85 5.81 -2.12
N LEU A 33 -3.36 4.60 -1.89
CA LEU A 33 -4.08 3.60 -1.14
C LEU A 33 -3.35 3.31 0.16
N ILE A 34 -4.12 3.32 1.25
CA ILE A 34 -3.70 2.81 2.54
C ILE A 34 -4.49 1.52 2.77
N LEU A 35 -3.78 0.39 2.83
CA LEU A 35 -4.38 -0.90 3.12
C LEU A 35 -4.29 -1.15 4.63
N ASP A 36 -5.39 -0.95 5.34
CA ASP A 36 -5.50 -1.19 6.77
C ASP A 36 -5.66 -2.70 7.03
N LEU A 37 -4.55 -3.33 7.42
CA LEU A 37 -4.45 -4.74 7.75
C LEU A 37 -4.20 -4.95 9.25
N LEU A 38 -4.44 -3.95 10.11
CA LEU A 38 -4.21 -4.06 11.57
C LEU A 38 -5.04 -5.17 12.23
N SER A 39 -6.14 -5.56 11.60
CA SER A 39 -6.99 -6.66 12.07
C SER A 39 -6.42 -8.06 11.76
N ILE A 40 -5.34 -8.16 10.97
CA ILE A 40 -4.69 -9.41 10.61
C ILE A 40 -3.50 -9.65 11.56
N LYS A 41 -3.70 -10.54 12.54
CA LYS A 41 -2.70 -10.85 13.58
C LYS A 41 -1.64 -11.89 13.21
N ASP A 42 -1.87 -12.63 12.13
CA ASP A 42 -0.92 -13.62 11.60
C ASP A 42 -0.47 -13.22 10.19
N LEU A 43 -0.09 -11.96 9.97
CA LEU A 43 0.39 -11.49 8.66
C LEU A 43 1.87 -11.88 8.50
N GLU A 44 2.20 -12.60 7.42
CA GLU A 44 3.57 -13.05 7.15
C GLU A 44 4.15 -12.32 5.93
N ASN A 45 5.48 -12.21 5.82
CA ASN A 45 6.14 -11.59 4.66
C ASN A 45 5.74 -12.20 3.31
N LYS A 46 5.37 -13.49 3.28
CA LYS A 46 4.87 -14.16 2.07
C LYS A 46 3.53 -13.60 1.60
N ASP A 47 2.69 -13.13 2.52
CA ASP A 47 1.39 -12.51 2.26
C ASP A 47 1.55 -11.10 1.68
N LEU A 48 2.74 -10.50 1.83
CA LEU A 48 3.08 -9.20 1.23
C LEU A 48 3.50 -9.28 -0.24
N LYS A 49 3.98 -10.45 -0.70
CA LYS A 49 4.47 -10.63 -2.08
C LYS A 49 3.46 -10.23 -3.16
N PRO A 50 2.16 -10.55 -3.04
CA PRO A 50 1.15 -10.11 -4.01
C PRO A 50 1.06 -8.59 -4.16
N PHE A 51 1.33 -7.83 -3.09
CA PHE A 51 1.27 -6.37 -3.12
C PHE A 51 2.45 -5.73 -3.87
N VAL A 52 3.57 -6.43 -4.03
CA VAL A 52 4.76 -5.94 -4.73
C VAL A 52 4.42 -5.57 -6.17
N GLU A 53 3.75 -6.47 -6.90
CA GLU A 53 3.45 -6.26 -8.31
C GLU A 53 2.49 -5.07 -8.49
N ILE A 54 1.45 -4.98 -7.66
CA ILE A 54 0.49 -3.88 -7.77
C ILE A 54 1.06 -2.55 -7.32
N SER A 55 1.94 -2.53 -6.31
CA SER A 55 2.59 -1.31 -5.83
C SER A 55 3.52 -0.74 -6.90
N LYS A 56 4.34 -1.58 -7.53
CA LYS A 56 5.17 -1.19 -8.69
C LYS A 56 4.31 -0.67 -9.85
N PHE A 57 3.24 -1.39 -10.18
CA PHE A 57 2.35 -1.00 -11.27
C PHE A 57 1.67 0.36 -10.99
N HIS A 58 1.15 0.57 -9.79
CA HIS A 58 0.45 1.79 -9.38
C HIS A 58 1.39 2.99 -9.32
N ASN A 59 2.59 2.79 -8.78
CA ASN A 59 3.62 3.83 -8.75
C ASN A 59 4.03 4.24 -10.18
N LYS A 60 4.35 3.27 -11.04
CA LYS A 60 4.83 3.54 -12.40
C LYS A 60 3.77 4.12 -13.33
N THR A 61 2.56 3.57 -13.30
CA THR A 61 1.50 3.91 -14.26
C THR A 61 0.72 5.14 -13.82
N ASN A 62 0.45 5.25 -12.51
CA ASN A 62 -0.50 6.23 -11.99
C ASN A 62 0.18 7.32 -11.14
N LYS A 63 1.49 7.19 -10.85
CA LYS A 63 2.22 8.06 -9.92
C LYS A 63 1.55 8.12 -8.54
N LYS A 64 0.96 7.00 -8.11
CA LYS A 64 0.28 6.85 -6.81
C LYS A 64 0.94 5.75 -5.98
N SER A 65 0.81 5.85 -4.67
CA SER A 65 1.45 4.94 -3.71
C SER A 65 0.45 3.98 -3.08
N ILE A 66 0.92 2.79 -2.71
CA ILE A 66 0.20 1.85 -1.87
C ILE A 66 1.04 1.66 -0.61
N VAL A 67 0.44 1.89 0.55
CA VAL A 67 1.07 1.70 1.86
C VAL A 67 0.21 0.75 2.67
N ILE A 68 0.84 -0.21 3.35
CA ILE A 68 0.18 -1.22 4.15
C ILE A 68 0.34 -0.87 5.63
N VAL A 69 -0.73 -0.99 6.40
CA VAL A 69 -0.73 -0.74 7.84
C VAL A 69 -0.91 -2.05 8.59
N ASN A 70 0.12 -2.50 9.29
CA ASN A 70 0.11 -3.70 10.12
C ASN A 70 1.22 -3.64 11.17
N ASP A 71 0.91 -4.03 12.41
CA ASP A 71 1.83 -3.98 13.56
C ASP A 71 2.59 -5.29 13.82
N GLU A 72 2.30 -6.37 13.09
CA GLU A 72 2.90 -7.69 13.31
C GLU A 72 4.18 -7.90 12.47
N ILE A 73 4.27 -7.27 11.29
CA ILE A 73 5.44 -7.43 10.42
C ILE A 73 6.59 -6.52 10.86
N THR A 74 7.67 -7.14 11.32
CA THR A 74 8.93 -6.45 11.60
C THR A 74 9.76 -6.21 10.32
N TYR A 75 10.38 -5.03 10.22
CA TYR A 75 11.11 -4.50 9.07
C TYR A 75 12.23 -5.38 8.44
N GLY A 76 12.58 -6.52 9.03
CA GLY A 76 13.72 -7.34 8.58
C GLY A 76 13.56 -8.02 7.21
N ASP A 77 12.33 -8.25 6.75
CA ASP A 77 12.04 -9.08 5.56
C ASP A 77 10.92 -8.52 4.66
N ILE A 78 10.62 -7.23 4.76
CA ILE A 78 9.61 -6.58 3.91
C ILE A 78 10.11 -6.57 2.46
N PRO A 79 9.30 -7.01 1.48
CA PRO A 79 9.68 -6.95 0.07
C PRO A 79 10.02 -5.52 -0.38
N ASN A 80 11.07 -5.39 -1.21
CA ASN A 80 11.37 -4.13 -1.89
C ASN A 80 10.15 -3.67 -2.70
N GLU A 81 9.91 -2.35 -2.71
CA GLU A 81 8.75 -1.66 -3.31
C GLU A 81 7.40 -1.78 -2.57
N VAL A 82 7.35 -2.37 -1.37
CA VAL A 82 6.18 -2.29 -0.49
C VAL A 82 6.54 -1.54 0.78
N ASN A 83 5.74 -0.52 1.10
CA ASN A 83 5.85 0.19 2.37
C ASN A 83 4.89 -0.43 3.38
N VAL A 84 5.40 -0.88 4.52
CA VAL A 84 4.61 -1.36 5.65
C VAL A 84 4.93 -0.51 6.87
N THR A 85 3.90 -0.14 7.60
CA THR A 85 4.02 0.69 8.81
C THR A 85 3.04 0.20 9.88
N PRO A 86 3.35 0.38 11.17
CA PRO A 86 2.46 -0.02 12.24
C PRO A 86 1.25 0.91 12.45
N THR A 87 1.23 2.12 11.86
CA THR A 87 0.15 3.09 12.11
C THR A 87 -0.35 3.78 10.84
N LEU A 88 -1.62 4.21 10.88
CA LEU A 88 -2.20 5.02 9.80
C LEU A 88 -1.45 6.35 9.62
N GLN A 89 -1.00 6.98 10.72
CA GLN A 89 -0.31 8.25 10.68
C GLN A 89 1.00 8.17 9.87
N GLU A 90 1.83 7.17 10.18
CA GLU A 90 3.05 6.93 9.42
C GLU A 90 2.76 6.57 7.95
N ALA A 91 1.64 5.90 7.66
CA ALA A 91 1.25 5.64 6.27
C ALA A 91 0.94 6.93 5.49
N TYR A 92 0.31 7.90 6.15
CA TYR A 92 0.14 9.25 5.60
C TYR A 92 1.49 9.93 5.40
N ASP A 93 2.38 9.88 6.39
CA ASP A 93 3.70 10.52 6.33
C ASP A 93 4.54 9.95 5.16
N ILE A 94 4.48 8.64 4.90
CA ILE A 94 5.13 8.00 3.75
C ILE A 94 4.56 8.51 2.42
N ILE A 95 3.23 8.57 2.30
CA ILE A 95 2.58 9.08 1.09
C ILE A 95 2.98 10.53 0.84
N GLU A 96 2.95 11.38 1.87
CA GLU A 96 3.35 12.78 1.75
C GLU A 96 4.82 12.90 1.33
N MET A 97 5.72 12.10 1.91
CA MET A 97 7.13 12.07 1.52
C MET A 97 7.32 11.65 0.05
N GLU A 98 6.61 10.61 -0.41
CA GLU A 98 6.68 10.15 -1.80
C GLU A 98 6.02 11.14 -2.79
N GLU A 99 4.99 11.87 -2.38
CA GLU A 99 4.42 12.97 -3.20
C GLU A 99 5.44 14.10 -3.37
N ILE A 100 6.13 14.51 -2.29
CA ILE A 100 7.19 15.52 -2.35
C ILE A 100 8.34 15.05 -3.26
N GLN A 101 8.81 13.81 -3.13
CA GLN A 101 9.88 13.27 -3.99
C GLN A 101 9.48 13.29 -5.46
N ARG A 102 8.25 12.86 -5.77
CA ARG A 102 7.71 12.90 -7.15
C ARG A 102 7.60 14.31 -7.72
N ASP A 103 7.23 15.29 -6.90
CA ASP A 103 7.16 16.70 -7.32
C ASP A 103 8.55 17.27 -7.61
N LEU A 104 9.54 16.89 -6.79
CA LEU A 104 10.96 17.23 -7.00
C LEU A 104 11.61 16.45 -8.16
N GLY A 105 10.94 15.41 -8.69
CA GLY A 105 11.45 14.57 -9.77
C GLY A 105 12.63 13.68 -9.37
N VAL A 106 12.73 13.33 -8.08
CA VAL A 106 13.79 12.48 -7.50
C VAL A 106 13.28 11.12 -7.06
#